data_AF-A0A7C4I986-F1
#
_entry.id   AF-A0A7C4I986-F1
#
_cell.length_a   1.000
_cell.length_b   1.000
_cell.length_c   1.000
_cell.angle_alpha   90.00
_cell.angle_beta   90.00
_cell.angle_gamma   90.00
#
_symmetry.space_group_name_H-M   'P 1'
#
loop_
_entity.id
_entity.type
_entity.pdbx_description
1 polymer ?
#
loop_
_entity_poly.entity_id
_entity_poly.type
_entity_poly.pdbx_seq_one_letter_code
_entity_poly.pdbx_strand_id
1 'polypeptide(L)' 'MSLDYKQSGVDYAQIDPLKILAQRAAAATAGNLARHGLTEVAASRGESAYVVDCGEFYLASITE' A
#
# COMPACT_ATOMS: atom_id res chain seq x y z
N MET A 1 18.06 8.46 -0.67
CA MET A 1 17.62 9.06 -1.94
C MET A 1 16.34 8.33 -2.30
N SER A 2 15.17 8.91 -2.00
CA SER A 2 13.89 8.26 -2.26
C SER A 2 13.53 8.48 -3.73
N LEU A 3 13.24 7.40 -4.44
CA LEU A 3 12.63 7.45 -5.77
C LEU A 3 11.19 7.89 -5.57
N ASP A 4 10.89 9.16 -5.81
CA ASP A 4 9.52 9.69 -5.79
C ASP A 4 9.04 9.86 -7.23
N TYR A 5 7.90 9.27 -7.57
CA TYR A 5 7.27 9.38 -8.89
C TYR A 5 6.96 10.82 -9.30
N LYS A 6 6.86 11.75 -8.34
CA LYS A 6 6.78 13.18 -8.66
C LYS A 6 7.99 13.69 -9.44
N GLN A 7 9.17 13.12 -9.23
CA GLN A 7 10.40 13.50 -9.94
C GLN A 7 10.39 13.07 -11.41
N SER A 8 9.55 12.09 -11.78
CA SER A 8 9.31 11.72 -13.19
C SER A 8 8.15 12.47 -13.84
N GLY A 9 7.59 13.48 -13.15
CA GLY A 9 6.50 14.32 -13.67
C GLY A 9 5.10 13.72 -13.51
N VAL A 10 4.96 12.61 -12.78
CA VAL A 10 3.68 11.96 -12.50
C VAL A 10 3.22 12.36 -11.10
N ASP A 11 2.15 13.17 -11.01
CA ASP A 11 1.51 13.48 -9.73
C ASP A 11 0.25 12.62 -9.55
N TYR A 12 0.43 11.43 -8.96
CA TYR A 12 -0.69 10.53 -8.65
C TYR A 12 -1.75 11.17 -7.75
N ALA A 13 -1.40 12.21 -6.97
CA ALA A 13 -2.36 12.97 -6.18
C ALA A 13 -3.44 13.65 -7.05
N GLN A 14 -3.11 13.99 -8.29
CA GLN A 14 -4.01 14.64 -9.23
C GLN A 14 -4.65 13.66 -10.22
N ILE A 15 -4.00 12.53 -10.49
CA ILE A 15 -4.41 11.59 -11.56
C ILE A 15 -5.49 10.62 -11.08
N ASP A 16 -5.51 10.21 -9.81
CA ASP A 16 -6.51 9.25 -9.35
C ASP A 16 -6.94 9.46 -7.88
N PRO A 17 -7.83 10.44 -7.64
CA PRO A 17 -8.39 10.69 -6.31
C PRO A 17 -9.15 9.48 -5.76
N LEU A 18 -9.77 8.66 -6.62
CA LEU A 18 -10.52 7.48 -6.21
C LEU A 18 -9.58 6.42 -5.62
N LYS A 19 -8.44 6.16 -6.26
CA LYS A 19 -7.43 5.22 -5.72
C LYS A 19 -6.89 5.67 -4.37
N ILE A 20 -6.65 6.97 -4.19
CA ILE A 20 -6.20 7.52 -2.91
C ILE A 20 -7.26 7.32 -1.83
N LEU A 21 -8.54 7.58 -2.14
CA LEU A 21 -9.64 7.35 -1.21
C LEU A 21 -9.82 5.86 -0.89
N ALA A 22 -9.69 4.97 -1.88
CA ALA A 22 -9.76 3.53 -1.69
C ALA A 22 -8.61 3.02 -0.79
N GLN A 23 -7.37 3.46 -1.03
CA GLN A 23 -6.21 3.15 -0.18
C GLN A 23 -6.42 3.62 1.27
N ARG A 24 -6.95 4.84 1.47
CA ARG A 24 -7.27 5.37 2.81
C ARG A 24 -8.36 4.58 3.51
N ALA A 25 -9.43 4.23 2.80
CA ALA A 25 -10.49 3.38 3.35
C ALA A 25 -9.96 1.97 3.70
N ALA A 26 -9.10 1.40 2.85
CA ALA A 26 -8.46 0.11 3.11
C ALA A 26 -7.50 0.16 4.30
N ALA A 27 -6.77 1.26 4.53
CA ALA A 27 -5.89 1.40 5.69
C ALA A 27 -6.65 1.25 7.03
N ALA A 28 -7.91 1.68 7.08
CA ALA A 28 -8.75 1.50 8.28
C ALA A 28 -9.06 0.02 8.61
N THR A 29 -8.83 -0.90 7.67
CA THR A 29 -9.08 -2.34 7.85
C THR A 29 -7.81 -3.13 8.19
N ALA A 30 -6.63 -2.50 8.18
CA ALA A 30 -5.34 -3.17 8.42
C ALA A 30 -5.30 -3.95 9.75
N GLY A 31 -5.99 -3.46 10.79
CA GLY A 31 -6.09 -4.14 12.08
C GLY A 31 -6.73 -5.53 12.04
N ASN A 32 -7.46 -5.88 10.97
CA ASN A 32 -8.02 -7.22 10.80
C ASN A 32 -6.93 -8.30 10.63
N LEU A 33 -5.75 -7.93 10.13
CA LEU A 33 -4.61 -8.84 9.93
C LEU A 33 -4.08 -9.41 11.24
N ALA A 34 -4.05 -8.59 12.30
CA ALA A 34 -3.51 -8.98 13.60
C ALA A 34 -4.25 -10.21 14.20
N ARG A 35 -5.55 -10.35 13.92
CA ARG A 35 -6.35 -11.52 14.35
C ARG A 35 -5.91 -12.83 13.72
N HIS A 36 -5.16 -12.75 12.62
CA HIS A 36 -4.62 -13.89 11.87
C HIS A 36 -3.10 -14.05 12.06
N GLY A 37 -2.49 -13.29 12.97
CA GLY A 37 -1.04 -13.30 13.16
C GLY A 37 -0.25 -12.67 12.00
N LEU A 38 -0.91 -11.89 11.15
CA LEU A 38 -0.31 -11.23 10.00
C LEU A 38 -0.03 -9.76 10.32
N THR A 39 1.04 -9.21 9.74
CA THR A 39 1.42 -7.80 9.92
C THR A 39 1.47 -7.08 8.58
N GLU A 40 0.83 -5.91 8.49
CA GLU A 40 0.95 -5.06 7.32
C GLU A 40 2.32 -4.39 7.24
N VAL A 41 2.95 -4.38 6.06
CA VAL A 41 4.07 -3.47 5.77
C VAL A 41 3.50 -2.12 5.33
N ALA A 42 3.16 -1.26 6.29
CA ALA A 42 2.39 -0.03 6.02
C ALA A 42 3.05 0.90 4.98
N ALA A 43 4.39 0.92 4.92
CA ALA A 43 5.15 1.70 3.94
C ALA A 43 4.96 1.23 2.49
N SER A 44 4.37 0.05 2.25
CA SER A 44 4.10 -0.46 0.89
C SER A 44 2.84 0.14 0.25
N ARG A 45 1.99 0.84 1.02
CA ARG A 45 0.78 1.47 0.50
C ARG A 45 1.11 2.59 -0.49
N GLY A 46 0.63 2.45 -1.72
CA GLY A 46 0.90 3.41 -2.80
C GLY A 46 2.21 3.14 -3.55
N GLU A 47 2.95 2.11 -3.16
CA GLU A 47 4.08 1.56 -3.93
C GLU A 47 3.58 0.58 -5.00
N SER A 48 4.50 -0.10 -5.68
CA SER A 48 4.18 -1.06 -6.76
C SER A 48 3.33 -2.27 -6.33
N ALA A 49 3.31 -2.59 -5.02
CA ALA A 49 2.47 -3.64 -4.46
C ALA A 49 2.17 -3.36 -2.98
N TYR A 50 0.99 -3.79 -2.53
CA TYR A 50 0.63 -3.89 -1.12
C TYR A 50 1.21 -5.17 -0.51
N VAL A 51 1.96 -5.05 0.58
CA VAL A 51 2.71 -6.16 1.19
C VAL A 51 2.24 -6.47 2.61
N VAL A 52 2.07 -7.76 2.87
CA VAL A 52 1.79 -8.33 4.19
C VAL A 52 2.94 -9.26 4.58
N ASP A 53 3.47 -9.06 5.79
CA ASP A 53 4.41 -9.94 6.46
C ASP A 53 3.65 -11.11 7.10
N CYS A 54 3.97 -12.33 6.66
CA CYS A 54 3.42 -13.58 7.16
C CYS A 54 4.44 -14.38 8.02
N GLY A 55 5.56 -13.76 8.40
CA GLY A 55 6.66 -14.40 9.14
C GLY A 55 7.64 -15.11 8.23
N GLU A 56 7.31 -16.31 7.75
CA GLU A 56 8.22 -17.12 6.92
C GLU A 56 8.32 -16.61 5.48
N PHE A 57 7.35 -15.79 5.05
CA PHE A 57 7.27 -15.23 3.71
C PHE A 57 6.50 -13.92 3.68
N TYR A 58 6.55 -13.23 2.55
CA TYR A 58 5.75 -12.05 2.27
C TYR A 58 4.67 -12.37 1.23
N LEU A 59 3.47 -11.84 1.44
CA LEU A 59 2.42 -11.79 0.43
C LEU A 59 2.42 -10.40 -0.19
N ALA A 60 2.52 -10.32 -1.52
CA ALA A 60 2.46 -9.08 -2.28
C ALA A 60 1.27 -9.11 -3.24
N SER A 61 0.43 -8.08 -3.20
CA SER A 61 -0.72 -7.90 -4.10
C SER A 61 -0.54 -6.61 -4.90
N ILE A 62 -0.58 -6.72 -6.23
CA ILE A 62 -0.60 -5.56 -7.13
C ILE A 62 -2.03 -5.03 -7.16
N THR A 63 -2.20 -3.75 -6.82
CA THR A 63 -3.49 -3.08 -6.83
C THR A 63 -3.55 -2.12 -8.00
N GLU A 64 -4.39 -2.40 -9.00
CA GLU A 64 -4.60 -1.57 -10.21
C GLU A 64 -5.83 -0.66 -10.10
#